data_AF-A0A1B6LWT2-F1
#
_entry.id   AF-A0A1B6LWT2-F1
#
_cell.length_a   1.000
_cell.length_b   1.000
_cell.length_c   1.000
_cell.angle_alpha   90.00
_cell.angle_beta   90.00
_cell.angle_gamma   90.00
#
_symmetry.space_group_name_H-M   'P 1'
#
loop_
_entity.id
_entity.type
_entity.pdbx_description
1 polymer ?
#
loop_
_entity_poly.entity_id
_entity_poly.type
_entity_poly.pdbx_seq_one_letter_code
_entity_poly.pdbx_strand_id
1 'polypeptide(L)'
;MRWQGWLACWLWLTCRVGHSSAYFSLEVNAEKHQREEEEELPIVQRCKELKDQLERATGYGGPLIRGIFDFHEDLRYLYEDVRRNRAPKMRLKIYFQLRDKGGPHHLKATVNDALLRETFGWTTYEVNDIYEMLRDTQTLWDKIEKEIEKHNITPPPY
;
A
#
# COMPACT_ATOMS: atom_id res chain seq x y z
N MET A 1 34.38 -4.06 80.05
CA MET A 1 35.15 -2.85 80.42
C MET A 1 36.08 -2.50 79.27
N ARG A 2 36.05 -1.23 78.83
CA ARG A 2 36.88 -0.59 77.78
C ARG A 2 36.52 -0.99 76.34
N TRP A 3 36.37 -0.10 75.37
CA TRP A 3 36.43 1.38 75.29
C TRP A 3 36.01 1.77 73.86
N GLN A 4 35.43 2.96 73.69
CA GLN A 4 35.40 3.79 72.46
C GLN A 4 34.63 3.23 71.25
N GLY A 5 33.99 4.02 70.39
CA GLY A 5 33.95 5.47 70.20
C GLY A 5 33.26 5.69 68.85
N TRP A 6 32.33 6.63 68.83
CA TRP A 6 31.37 6.91 67.76
C TRP A 6 31.96 7.64 66.54
N LEU A 7 31.18 7.60 65.44
CA LEU A 7 31.12 8.53 64.28
C LEU A 7 32.25 8.39 63.25
N ALA A 8 32.00 7.88 62.04
CA ALA A 8 31.15 8.40 60.98
C ALA A 8 31.65 9.72 60.36
N CYS A 9 32.18 9.56 59.13
CA CYS A 9 31.65 10.19 57.92
C CYS A 9 32.43 11.38 57.30
N TRP A 10 32.57 11.26 55.98
CA TRP A 10 32.74 12.27 54.91
C TRP A 10 34.11 12.54 54.25
N LEU A 11 33.98 12.59 52.92
CA LEU A 11 34.79 13.26 51.86
C LEU A 11 36.06 12.54 51.39
N TRP A 12 36.39 12.47 50.10
CA TRP A 12 35.77 12.71 48.78
C TRP A 12 36.87 12.43 47.73
N LEU A 13 36.51 12.43 46.44
CA LEU A 13 37.31 12.28 45.20
C LEU A 13 37.27 10.89 44.56
N THR A 14 36.35 10.59 43.63
CA THR A 14 36.19 11.06 42.23
C THR A 14 37.34 10.66 41.29
N CYS A 15 37.18 9.50 40.65
CA CYS A 15 37.53 9.35 39.23
C CYS A 15 36.31 8.83 38.48
N ARG A 16 35.87 9.71 37.59
CA ARG A 16 34.73 9.68 36.68
C ARG A 16 35.04 8.72 35.54
N VAL A 17 34.50 7.50 35.55
CA VAL A 17 34.41 6.70 34.33
C VAL A 17 33.14 7.15 33.62
N GLY A 18 33.32 8.07 32.68
CA GLY A 18 32.26 8.50 31.78
C GLY A 18 31.85 7.34 30.87
N HIS A 19 30.55 7.15 30.76
CA HIS A 19 29.90 6.34 29.75
C HIS A 19 30.47 6.62 28.35
N SER A 20 30.82 5.58 27.62
CA SER A 20 30.82 5.61 26.15
C SER A 20 30.05 4.38 25.65
N SER A 21 28.75 4.40 25.91
CA SER A 21 27.74 3.51 25.30
C SER A 21 26.87 4.38 24.38
N ALA A 22 27.49 4.98 23.37
CA ALA A 22 26.79 5.90 22.45
C ALA A 22 27.25 5.82 20.99
N TYR A 23 28.10 4.85 20.63
CA TYR A 23 28.58 4.69 19.25
C TYR A 23 28.04 3.46 18.51
N PHE A 24 27.25 2.60 19.16
CA PHE A 24 26.66 1.41 18.52
C PHE A 24 25.12 1.49 18.35
N SER A 25 24.51 2.66 18.59
CA SER A 25 23.04 2.82 18.54
C SER A 25 22.56 3.87 17.53
N LEU A 26 23.48 4.45 16.75
CA LEU A 26 23.14 5.38 15.68
C LEU A 26 23.02 4.69 14.31
N GLU A 27 23.75 3.61 14.05
CA GLU A 27 23.63 2.88 12.78
C GLU A 27 22.34 2.06 12.72
N VAL A 28 21.94 1.44 13.84
CA VAL A 28 20.66 0.70 13.93
C VAL A 28 19.43 1.62 13.86
N ASN A 29 19.58 2.91 14.18
CA ASN A 29 18.50 3.90 14.08
C ASN A 29 18.52 4.71 12.77
N ALA A 30 19.68 4.87 12.12
CA ALA A 30 19.78 5.53 10.82
C ALA A 30 19.25 4.64 9.68
N GLU A 31 19.39 3.32 9.79
CA GLU A 31 18.75 2.37 8.85
C GLU A 31 17.25 2.24 9.09
N LYS A 32 16.76 2.53 10.30
CA LYS A 32 15.32 2.56 10.62
C LYS A 32 14.60 3.80 10.08
N HIS A 33 15.33 4.73 9.45
CA HIS A 33 14.80 5.99 8.91
C HIS A 33 14.89 6.08 7.38
N GLN A 34 14.95 4.93 6.69
CA GLN A 34 14.74 4.86 5.24
C GLN A 34 13.66 3.83 4.93
N ARG A 35 12.47 4.35 4.63
CA ARG A 35 11.19 3.65 4.38
C ARG A 35 10.61 2.95 5.60
N GLU A 36 9.79 3.70 6.34
CA GLU A 36 8.46 3.17 6.63
C GLU A 36 7.87 2.76 5.26
N GLU A 37 8.03 1.49 4.88
CA GLU A 37 7.20 0.91 3.83
C GLU A 37 5.78 1.03 4.34
N GLU A 38 5.13 2.13 3.96
CA GLU A 38 3.73 2.33 4.26
C GLU A 38 2.98 1.09 3.74
N GLU A 39 2.43 0.30 4.68
CA GLU A 39 1.83 -0.98 4.36
C GLU A 39 0.83 -0.80 3.22
N GLU A 40 1.13 -1.43 2.09
CA GLU A 40 0.34 -1.32 0.89
C GLU A 40 -1.00 -1.98 1.15
N LEU A 41 -2.09 -1.22 0.93
CA LEU A 41 -3.42 -1.76 1.21
C LEU A 41 -3.68 -2.99 0.32
N PRO A 42 -4.40 -4.01 0.81
CA PRO A 42 -4.59 -5.27 0.08
C PRO A 42 -5.11 -5.10 -1.35
N ILE A 43 -5.98 -4.12 -1.58
CA ILE A 43 -6.51 -3.79 -2.90
C ILE A 43 -5.43 -3.28 -3.88
N VAL A 44 -4.46 -2.50 -3.38
CA VAL A 44 -3.38 -1.92 -4.19
C VAL A 44 -2.39 -3.03 -4.56
N GLN A 45 -2.13 -3.94 -3.63
CA GLN A 45 -1.34 -5.15 -3.88
C GLN A 45 -2.02 -6.06 -4.91
N ARG A 46 -3.33 -6.33 -4.75
CA ARG A 46 -4.13 -7.07 -5.74
C ARG A 46 -4.06 -6.43 -7.12
N CYS A 47 -4.08 -5.10 -7.21
CA CYS A 47 -3.96 -4.38 -8.48
C CYS A 47 -2.69 -4.73 -9.27
N LYS A 48 -1.56 -4.95 -8.56
CA LYS A 48 -0.30 -5.38 -9.16
C LYS A 48 -0.36 -6.84 -9.60
N GLU A 49 -0.89 -7.70 -8.74
CA GLU A 49 -1.04 -9.14 -9.03
C GLU A 49 -1.92 -9.38 -10.27
N LEU A 50 -3.02 -8.64 -10.40
CA LEU A 50 -3.88 -8.70 -11.59
C LEU A 50 -3.13 -8.31 -12.86
N LYS A 51 -2.24 -7.31 -12.79
CA LYS A 51 -1.38 -6.95 -13.92
C LYS A 51 -0.47 -8.11 -14.31
N ASP A 52 0.24 -8.69 -13.34
CA ASP A 52 1.15 -9.81 -13.58
C ASP A 52 0.41 -11.02 -14.16
N GLN A 53 -0.80 -11.31 -13.67
CA GLN A 53 -1.65 -12.39 -14.18
C GLN A 53 -2.12 -12.14 -15.61
N LEU A 54 -2.48 -10.90 -15.96
CA LEU A 54 -2.86 -10.51 -17.33
C LEU A 54 -1.69 -10.60 -18.31
N GLU A 55 -0.50 -10.16 -17.91
CA GLU A 55 0.68 -10.10 -18.80
C GLU A 55 1.35 -11.47 -18.99
N ARG A 56 1.33 -12.31 -17.95
CA ARG A 56 2.06 -13.60 -17.94
C ARG A 56 1.17 -14.83 -17.91
N ALA A 57 -0.15 -14.65 -17.90
CA ALA A 57 -1.14 -15.73 -17.76
C ALA A 57 -0.86 -16.67 -16.57
N THR A 58 -0.42 -16.12 -15.44
CA THR A 58 -0.13 -16.91 -14.23
C THR A 58 -1.40 -17.21 -13.44
N GLY A 59 -1.42 -18.34 -12.73
CA GLY A 59 -2.54 -18.74 -11.88
C GLY A 59 -3.69 -19.39 -12.65
N TYR A 60 -4.93 -19.05 -12.32
CA TYR A 60 -6.15 -19.63 -12.90
C TYR A 60 -7.05 -18.53 -13.47
N GLY A 61 -7.60 -18.76 -14.66
CA GLY A 61 -8.40 -17.77 -15.37
C GLY A 61 -9.67 -17.33 -14.62
N GLY A 62 -10.48 -18.25 -14.11
CA GLY A 62 -11.70 -17.88 -13.37
C GLY A 62 -11.44 -16.89 -12.21
N PRO A 63 -10.48 -17.18 -11.32
CA PRO A 63 -10.04 -16.24 -10.29
C PRO A 63 -9.52 -14.89 -10.81
N LEU A 64 -8.84 -14.86 -11.97
CA LEU A 64 -8.40 -13.61 -12.59
C LEU A 64 -9.59 -12.72 -12.98
N ILE A 65 -10.57 -13.26 -13.72
CA ILE A 65 -11.80 -12.53 -14.11
C ILE A 65 -12.49 -11.98 -12.86
N ARG A 66 -12.67 -12.82 -11.84
CA ARG A 66 -13.29 -12.42 -10.58
C ARG A 66 -12.47 -11.34 -9.87
N GLY A 67 -11.15 -11.42 -9.88
CA GLY A 67 -10.29 -10.43 -9.26
C GLY A 67 -10.39 -9.05 -9.91
N ILE A 68 -10.50 -9.00 -11.25
CA ILE A 68 -10.76 -7.75 -12.00
C ILE A 68 -12.13 -7.18 -11.63
N PHE A 69 -13.16 -8.03 -11.60
CA PHE A 69 -14.51 -7.63 -11.19
C PHE A 69 -14.55 -7.08 -9.75
N ASP A 70 -13.95 -7.78 -8.79
CA ASP A 70 -13.88 -7.34 -7.40
C ASP A 70 -13.18 -5.98 -7.29
N PHE A 71 -12.09 -5.78 -8.03
CA PHE A 71 -11.38 -4.49 -8.05
C PHE A 71 -12.23 -3.37 -8.65
N HIS A 72 -12.96 -3.64 -9.73
CA HIS A 72 -13.91 -2.70 -10.32
C HIS A 72 -14.97 -2.28 -9.29
N GLU A 73 -15.56 -3.24 -8.59
CA GLU A 73 -16.58 -2.97 -7.57
C GLU A 73 -16.02 -2.15 -6.40
N ASP A 74 -14.80 -2.43 -5.97
CA ASP A 74 -14.13 -1.62 -4.94
C ASP A 74 -13.94 -0.16 -5.38
N LEU A 75 -13.54 0.07 -6.64
CA LEU A 75 -13.50 1.42 -7.21
C LEU A 75 -14.89 2.04 -7.32
N ARG A 76 -15.93 1.25 -7.58
CA ARG A 76 -17.31 1.75 -7.66
C ARG A 76 -17.78 2.25 -6.30
N TYR A 77 -17.46 1.53 -5.23
CA TYR A 77 -17.73 1.98 -3.86
C TYR A 77 -16.95 3.24 -3.51
N LEU A 78 -15.66 3.30 -3.87
CA LEU A 78 -14.85 4.52 -3.69
C LEU A 78 -15.46 5.72 -4.43
N TYR A 79 -15.86 5.53 -5.69
CA TYR A 79 -16.52 6.57 -6.48
C TYR A 79 -17.80 7.08 -5.81
N GLU A 80 -18.68 6.19 -5.36
CA GLU A 80 -19.91 6.59 -4.68
C GLU A 80 -19.65 7.39 -3.41
N ASP A 81 -18.63 6.99 -2.65
CA ASP A 81 -18.21 7.66 -1.41
C ASP A 81 -17.60 9.04 -1.68
N VAL A 82 -16.75 9.16 -2.70
CA VAL A 82 -16.13 10.44 -3.12
C VAL A 82 -17.18 11.38 -3.69
N ARG A 83 -18.05 10.91 -4.59
CA ARG A 83 -19.14 11.67 -5.21
C ARG A 83 -20.10 12.28 -4.19
N ARG A 84 -20.29 11.59 -3.06
CA ARG A 84 -21.13 12.06 -1.93
C ARG A 84 -20.36 12.92 -0.93
N ASN A 85 -19.06 13.14 -1.16
CA ASN A 85 -18.12 13.78 -0.24
C ASN A 85 -18.15 13.16 1.18
N ARG A 86 -18.18 11.82 1.24
CA ARG A 86 -18.28 11.02 2.48
C ARG A 86 -17.23 9.92 2.55
N ALA A 87 -16.20 9.98 1.71
CA ALA A 87 -15.18 8.95 1.64
C ALA A 87 -14.43 8.80 2.98
N PRO A 88 -14.46 7.61 3.59
CA PRO A 88 -13.66 7.34 4.78
C PRO A 88 -12.17 7.50 4.47
N LYS A 89 -11.37 7.91 5.47
CA LYS A 89 -9.90 8.07 5.33
C LYS A 89 -9.23 6.86 4.69
N MET A 90 -9.62 5.65 5.10
CA MET A 90 -9.08 4.40 4.55
C MET A 90 -9.35 4.23 3.05
N ARG A 91 -10.54 4.63 2.57
CA ARG A 91 -10.86 4.58 1.13
C ARG A 91 -10.12 5.65 0.34
N LEU A 92 -9.98 6.84 0.91
CA LEU A 92 -9.15 7.88 0.29
C LEU A 92 -7.69 7.46 0.19
N LYS A 93 -7.16 6.74 1.20
CA LYS A 93 -5.80 6.16 1.15
C LYS A 93 -5.62 5.23 -0.05
N ILE A 94 -6.63 4.42 -0.41
CA ILE A 94 -6.60 3.58 -1.63
C ILE A 94 -6.40 4.45 -2.87
N TYR A 95 -7.20 5.51 -3.03
CA TYR A 95 -7.08 6.43 -4.16
C TYR A 95 -5.68 7.02 -4.27
N PHE A 96 -5.14 7.57 -3.17
CA PHE A 96 -3.84 8.21 -3.18
C PHE A 96 -2.71 7.22 -3.44
N GLN A 97 -2.72 6.03 -2.83
CA GLN A 97 -1.72 4.99 -3.12
C GLN A 97 -1.76 4.49 -4.57
N LEU A 98 -2.94 4.41 -5.19
CA LEU A 98 -3.06 4.09 -6.62
C LEU A 98 -2.57 5.24 -7.49
N ARG A 99 -2.97 6.48 -7.18
CA ARG A 99 -2.57 7.67 -7.94
C ARG A 99 -1.07 7.90 -7.92
N ASP A 100 -0.41 7.71 -6.78
CA ASP A 100 1.04 7.90 -6.64
C ASP A 100 1.83 6.89 -7.49
N LYS A 101 1.21 5.78 -7.86
CA LYS A 101 1.74 4.78 -8.80
C LYS A 101 1.24 5.01 -10.25
N GLY A 102 0.64 6.16 -10.50
CA GLY A 102 0.09 6.59 -11.79
C GLY A 102 -1.23 5.91 -12.16
N GLY A 103 -2.04 5.50 -11.18
CA GLY A 103 -3.34 4.84 -11.37
C GLY A 103 -3.30 3.31 -11.26
N PRO A 104 -4.45 2.64 -11.49
CA PRO A 104 -4.55 1.19 -11.37
C PRO A 104 -3.63 0.44 -12.35
N HIS A 105 -2.76 -0.45 -11.83
CA HIS A 105 -1.69 -1.07 -12.61
C HIS A 105 -2.18 -2.04 -13.68
N HIS A 106 -3.19 -2.83 -13.35
CA HIS A 106 -3.78 -3.80 -14.28
C HIS A 106 -4.36 -3.14 -15.55
N LEU A 107 -4.72 -1.85 -15.52
CA LEU A 107 -5.12 -1.08 -16.70
C LEU A 107 -3.96 -0.81 -17.67
N LYS A 108 -2.72 -0.94 -17.19
CA LYS A 108 -1.48 -0.78 -17.96
C LYS A 108 -0.91 -2.13 -18.42
N ALA A 109 -1.65 -3.21 -18.25
CA ALA A 109 -1.22 -4.55 -18.65
C ALA A 109 -1.10 -4.65 -20.17
N THR A 110 0.00 -5.22 -20.66
CA THR A 110 0.09 -5.65 -22.07
C THR A 110 -0.47 -7.06 -22.20
N VAL A 111 -1.72 -7.15 -22.66
CA VAL A 111 -2.45 -8.42 -22.75
C VAL A 111 -2.08 -9.17 -24.04
N ASN A 112 -1.77 -10.47 -23.92
CA ASN A 112 -1.57 -11.37 -25.05
C ASN A 112 -2.74 -12.36 -25.14
N ASP A 113 -3.70 -12.08 -26.03
CA ASP A 113 -4.92 -12.87 -26.19
C ASP A 113 -4.64 -14.34 -26.50
N ALA A 114 -3.64 -14.63 -27.34
CA ALA A 114 -3.28 -16.01 -27.68
C ALA A 114 -2.80 -16.75 -26.43
N LEU A 115 -1.91 -16.12 -25.66
CA LEU A 115 -1.39 -16.70 -24.41
C LEU A 115 -2.52 -16.97 -23.41
N LEU A 116 -3.44 -16.03 -23.21
CA LEU A 116 -4.55 -16.19 -22.27
C LEU A 116 -5.49 -17.34 -22.68
N ARG A 117 -5.81 -17.42 -23.98
CA ARG A 117 -6.67 -18.49 -24.51
C ARG A 117 -6.01 -19.85 -24.42
N GLU A 118 -4.73 -19.94 -24.76
CA GLU A 118 -3.95 -21.18 -24.66
C GLU A 118 -3.79 -21.64 -23.20
N THR A 119 -3.51 -20.72 -22.29
CA THR A 119 -3.19 -21.06 -20.89
C THR A 119 -4.44 -21.34 -20.05
N PHE A 120 -5.50 -20.54 -20.22
CA PHE A 120 -6.72 -20.66 -19.42
C PHE A 120 -7.85 -21.40 -20.10
N GLY A 121 -7.67 -21.82 -21.37
CA GLY A 121 -8.75 -22.43 -22.16
C GLY A 121 -9.89 -21.45 -22.46
N TRP A 122 -9.62 -20.15 -22.41
CA TRP A 122 -10.60 -19.11 -22.69
C TRP A 122 -10.99 -19.06 -24.16
N THR A 123 -12.23 -18.67 -24.39
CA THR A 123 -12.72 -18.32 -25.71
C THR A 123 -12.52 -16.83 -25.97
N THR A 124 -12.87 -16.37 -27.18
CA THR A 124 -12.90 -14.95 -27.49
C THR A 124 -13.88 -14.19 -26.60
N TYR A 125 -14.91 -14.85 -26.06
CA TYR A 125 -15.87 -14.21 -25.16
C TYR A 125 -15.21 -13.76 -23.86
N GLU A 126 -14.51 -14.65 -23.15
CA GLU A 126 -13.85 -14.28 -21.89
C GLU A 126 -12.76 -13.22 -22.10
N VAL A 127 -12.05 -13.27 -23.23
CA VAL A 127 -11.08 -12.23 -23.60
C VAL A 127 -11.76 -10.87 -23.82
N ASN A 128 -12.90 -10.84 -24.50
CA ASN A 128 -13.66 -9.60 -24.68
C ASN A 128 -14.21 -9.07 -23.35
N ASP A 129 -14.72 -9.95 -22.48
CA ASP A 129 -15.24 -9.58 -21.17
C ASP A 129 -14.17 -8.87 -20.32
N ILE A 130 -12.92 -9.37 -20.32
CA ILE A 130 -11.85 -8.68 -19.58
C ILE A 130 -11.55 -7.31 -20.19
N TYR A 131 -11.56 -7.15 -21.51
CA TYR A 131 -11.31 -5.85 -22.15
C TYR A 131 -12.43 -4.85 -21.84
N GLU A 132 -13.68 -5.30 -21.81
CA GLU A 132 -14.82 -4.49 -21.39
C GLU A 132 -14.67 -4.05 -19.93
N MET A 133 -14.37 -4.98 -19.02
CA MET A 133 -14.14 -4.64 -17.61
C MET A 133 -12.96 -3.69 -17.42
N LEU A 134 -11.85 -3.85 -18.14
CA LEU A 134 -10.71 -2.93 -18.08
C LEU A 134 -11.11 -1.53 -18.54
N ARG A 135 -11.88 -1.41 -19.62
CA ARG A 135 -12.39 -0.13 -20.12
C ARG A 135 -13.35 0.54 -19.15
N ASP A 136 -14.27 -0.23 -18.56
CA ASP A 136 -15.22 0.28 -17.58
C ASP A 136 -14.50 0.73 -16.31
N THR A 137 -13.47 -0.01 -15.90
CA THR A 137 -12.62 0.35 -14.76
C THR A 137 -11.81 1.62 -15.02
N GLN A 138 -11.25 1.80 -16.22
CA GLN A 138 -10.60 3.05 -16.61
C GLN A 138 -11.59 4.23 -16.59
N THR A 139 -12.77 4.05 -17.18
CA THR A 139 -13.82 5.07 -17.19
C THR A 139 -14.25 5.48 -15.78
N LEU A 140 -14.31 4.50 -14.87
CA LEU A 140 -14.63 4.72 -13.47
C LEU A 140 -13.50 5.45 -12.73
N TRP A 141 -12.24 5.09 -12.98
CA TRP A 141 -11.08 5.78 -12.45
C TRP A 141 -11.07 7.27 -12.82
N ASP A 142 -11.28 7.59 -14.10
CA ASP A 142 -11.33 8.98 -14.59
C ASP A 142 -12.46 9.79 -13.92
N LYS A 143 -13.59 9.14 -13.58
CA LYS A 143 -14.69 9.78 -12.84
C LYS A 143 -14.30 10.08 -11.39
N ILE A 144 -13.56 9.17 -10.75
CA ILE A 144 -13.05 9.38 -9.38
C ILE A 144 -12.10 10.58 -9.37
N GLU A 145 -11.16 10.65 -10.30
CA GLU A 145 -10.21 11.78 -10.40
C GLU A 145 -10.95 13.12 -10.51
N LYS A 146 -11.94 13.20 -11.40
CA LYS A 146 -12.76 14.42 -11.56
C LYS A 146 -13.51 14.81 -10.28
N GLU A 147 -14.08 13.85 -9.54
CA GLU A 147 -14.79 14.17 -8.30
C GLU A 147 -13.83 14.56 -7.16
N ILE A 148 -12.64 13.95 -7.09
CA ILE A 148 -11.58 14.35 -6.14
C ILE A 148 -11.16 15.81 -6.40
N GLU A 149 -10.90 16.16 -7.66
CA GLU A 149 -10.54 17.54 -8.06
C GLU A 149 -11.66 18.53 -7.74
N LYS A 150 -12.90 18.20 -8.13
CA LYS A 150 -14.10 19.02 -7.88
C LYS A 150 -14.33 19.29 -6.40
N HIS A 151 -14.08 18.30 -5.53
CA HIS A 151 -14.24 18.45 -4.08
C HIS A 151 -12.99 18.96 -3.36
N ASN A 152 -11.89 19.21 -4.08
CA ASN A 152 -10.59 19.60 -3.51
C ASN A 152 -10.13 18.63 -2.40
N ILE A 153 -10.35 17.33 -2.58
CA ILE A 153 -9.99 16.31 -1.58
C ILE A 153 -8.48 16.13 -1.57
N THR A 154 -7.88 16.29 -0.38
CA THR A 154 -6.43 16.15 -0.16
C THR A 154 -6.10 14.82 0.51
N PRO A 155 -4.83 14.35 0.39
CA PRO A 155 -4.36 13.17 1.09
C PRO A 155 -4.65 13.24 2.59
N PRO A 156 -5.18 12.16 3.21
CA PRO A 156 -5.33 12.14 4.66
C PRO A 156 -3.94 12.22 5.32
N PRO A 157 -3.81 12.87 6.50
CA PRO A 157 -2.55 12.88 7.23
C PRO A 157 -2.16 11.45 7.61
N TYR A 158 -0.86 11.16 7.47
CA TYR A 158 -0.22 9.89 7.80
C TYR A 158 -0.21 9.64 9.32
#